data_AF-A0A317FB12-F1
#
_entry.id   AF-A0A317FB12-F1
#
_cell.length_a   1.000
_cell.length_b   1.000
_cell.length_c   1.000
_cell.angle_alpha   90.00
_cell.angle_beta   90.00
_cell.angle_gamma   90.00
#
_symmetry.space_group_name_H-M   'P 1'
#
loop_
_entity.id
_entity.type
_entity.pdbx_description
1 polymer ?
#
loop_
_entity_poly.entity_id
_entity_poly.type
_entity_poly.pdbx_seq_one_letter_code
_entity_poly.pdbx_strand_id
1 'polypeptide(L)'
;MIILAAMLLALAGGIAIWFGPWTPLGALIFELYPPFLNTLQAGVQRRIAPELWDLVFLPVLTAPAWVIPFVLGDLLLVIGILRRRRRRHG
;
A
#
# COMPACT_ATOMS: atom_id res chain seq x y z
N MET A 1 -8.64 11.95 10.08
CA MET A 1 -8.69 10.47 9.99
C MET A 1 -9.64 9.99 8.90
N ILE A 2 -10.95 10.26 8.98
CA ILE A 2 -11.90 9.75 7.97
C ILE A 2 -11.68 10.34 6.57
N ILE A 3 -11.32 11.64 6.46
CA ILE A 3 -10.97 12.24 5.16
C ILE A 3 -9.76 11.54 4.53
N LEU A 4 -8.70 11.32 5.31
CA LEU A 4 -7.51 10.59 4.86
C LEU A 4 -7.85 9.15 4.44
N ALA A 5 -8.69 8.45 5.20
CA ALA A 5 -9.17 7.13 4.84
C ALA A 5 -9.93 7.13 3.49
N ALA A 6 -10.85 8.08 3.31
CA ALA A 6 -11.60 8.23 2.06
C ALA A 6 -10.68 8.57 0.88
N MET A 7 -9.66 9.41 1.07
CA MET A 7 -8.67 9.72 0.04
C MET A 7 -7.87 8.48 -0.38
N LEU A 8 -7.46 7.63 0.58
CA LEU A 8 -6.74 6.39 0.28
C LEU A 8 -7.62 5.36 -0.44
N LEU A 9 -8.89 5.24 -0.05
CA LEU A 9 -9.83 4.37 -0.75
C LEU A 9 -10.12 4.87 -2.18
N ALA A 10 -10.26 6.19 -2.35
CA ALA A 10 -10.42 6.80 -3.66
C ALA A 10 -9.18 6.60 -4.54
N LEU A 11 -7.98 6.74 -3.96
CA LEU A 11 -6.72 6.45 -4.64
C LEU A 11 -6.63 4.98 -5.07
N ALA A 12 -7.01 4.04 -4.20
CA ALA A 12 -7.06 2.63 -4.54
C ALA A 12 -7.98 2.35 -5.73
N GLY A 13 -9.19 2.91 -5.71
CA GLY A 13 -10.14 2.82 -6.83
C GLY A 13 -9.57 3.45 -8.11
N GLY A 14 -8.96 4.63 -8.00
CA GLY A 14 -8.32 5.31 -9.14
C GLY A 14 -7.19 4.49 -9.76
N ILE A 15 -6.33 3.87 -8.94
CA ILE A 15 -5.25 3.00 -9.41
C ILE A 15 -5.83 1.79 -10.14
N ALA A 16 -6.82 1.12 -9.56
CA ALA A 16 -7.43 -0.07 -10.16
C ALA A 16 -8.15 0.23 -11.49
N ILE A 17 -8.79 1.39 -11.61
CA ILE A 17 -9.49 1.81 -12.84
C ILE A 17 -8.49 2.24 -13.92
N TRP A 18 -7.49 3.05 -13.56
CA TRP A 18 -6.59 3.67 -14.53
C TRP A 18 -5.50 2.73 -15.03
N PHE A 19 -4.84 2.01 -14.11
CA PHE A 19 -3.74 1.11 -14.44
C PHE A 19 -4.21 -0.34 -14.61
N GLY A 20 -5.43 -0.65 -14.20
CA GLY A 20 -5.98 -2.00 -14.21
C GLY A 20 -5.89 -2.70 -12.85
N PRO A 21 -6.86 -3.58 -12.52
CA PRO A 21 -6.99 -4.18 -11.19
C PRO A 21 -5.92 -5.23 -10.89
N TRP A 22 -5.15 -5.67 -11.89
CA TRP A 22 -4.13 -6.72 -11.78
C TRP A 22 -2.70 -6.20 -11.90
N THR A 23 -2.53 -4.89 -12.05
CA THR A 23 -1.20 -4.29 -12.24
C THR A 23 -0.35 -4.46 -10.98
N PRO A 24 0.80 -5.15 -11.05
CA PRO A 24 1.67 -5.34 -9.90
C PRO A 24 2.20 -4.01 -9.36
N LEU A 25 2.28 -3.88 -8.04
CA LEU A 25 2.82 -2.68 -7.39
C LEU A 25 4.25 -2.37 -7.86
N GLY A 26 5.10 -3.37 -7.96
CA GLY A 26 6.48 -3.24 -8.43
C GLY A 26 6.57 -2.79 -9.87
N ALA A 27 5.66 -3.24 -10.75
CA ALA A 27 5.62 -2.78 -12.14
C ALA A 27 5.25 -1.30 -12.21
N LEU A 28 4.23 -0.87 -11.45
CA LEU A 28 3.82 0.53 -11.37
C LEU A 28 4.94 1.42 -10.81
N ILE A 29 5.61 0.99 -9.74
CA ILE A 29 6.75 1.73 -9.16
C ILE A 29 7.91 1.78 -10.14
N PHE A 30 8.20 0.70 -10.86
CA PHE A 30 9.26 0.68 -11.86
C PHE A 30 8.98 1.65 -13.00
N GLU A 31 7.73 1.72 -13.48
CA GLU A 31 7.33 2.67 -14.52
C GLU A 31 7.47 4.13 -14.06
N LEU A 32 7.12 4.42 -12.80
CA LEU A 32 7.19 5.76 -12.23
C LEU A 32 8.61 6.18 -11.83
N TYR A 33 9.36 5.29 -11.20
CA TYR A 33 10.68 5.58 -10.64
C TYR A 33 11.56 4.32 -10.49
N PRO A 34 12.20 3.86 -11.58
CA PRO A 34 13.04 2.65 -11.59
C PRO A 34 14.17 2.62 -10.54
N PRO A 35 14.93 3.72 -10.29
CA PRO A 35 16.06 3.71 -9.35
C PRO A 35 15.67 3.32 -7.91
N PHE A 36 14.42 3.54 -7.52
CA PHE A 36 13.95 3.21 -6.18
C PHE A 36 13.97 1.71 -5.91
N LEU A 37 13.50 0.88 -6.84
CA LEU A 37 13.45 -0.58 -6.63
C LEU A 37 14.85 -1.17 -6.51
N ASN A 38 15.79 -0.71 -7.34
CA ASN A 38 17.19 -1.14 -7.25
C ASN A 38 17.82 -0.76 -5.90
N THR A 39 17.54 0.45 -5.43
CA THR A 39 18.04 0.93 -4.13
C THR A 39 17.40 0.17 -2.97
N LEU A 40 16.09 -0.08 -3.04
CA LEU A 40 15.36 -0.85 -2.04
C LEU A 40 15.89 -2.28 -1.97
N GLN A 41 16.04 -2.95 -3.11
CA GLN A 41 16.59 -4.31 -3.18
C GLN A 41 18.00 -4.37 -2.61
N ALA A 42 18.90 -3.51 -3.08
CA ALA A 42 20.27 -3.47 -2.58
C ALA A 42 20.32 -3.13 -1.09
N GLY A 43 19.45 -2.25 -0.60
CA GLY A 43 19.35 -1.91 0.82
C GLY A 43 18.92 -3.10 1.67
N VAL A 44 17.83 -3.77 1.30
CA VAL A 44 17.30 -4.93 2.02
C VAL A 44 18.31 -6.08 2.02
N GLN A 45 18.85 -6.43 0.85
CA GLN A 45 19.77 -7.56 0.70
C GLN A 45 21.14 -7.30 1.34
N ARG A 46 21.65 -6.06 1.34
CA ARG A 46 22.99 -5.77 1.88
C ARG A 46 22.99 -5.36 3.35
N ARG A 47 21.88 -4.81 3.87
CA ARG A 47 21.87 -4.17 5.20
C ARG A 47 20.90 -4.75 6.20
N ILE A 48 19.90 -5.52 5.75
CA ILE A 48 18.84 -6.04 6.64
C ILE A 48 18.94 -7.56 6.72
N ALA A 49 18.43 -8.25 5.70
CA ALA A 49 18.47 -9.69 5.56
C ALA A 49 18.05 -10.04 4.11
N PRO A 50 18.85 -10.81 3.36
CA PRO A 50 18.51 -11.21 2.00
C PRO A 50 17.14 -11.90 1.89
N GLU A 51 16.80 -12.72 2.89
CA GLU A 51 15.58 -13.51 2.91
C GLU A 51 14.30 -12.66 2.98
N LEU A 52 14.39 -11.45 3.58
CA LEU A 52 13.25 -10.54 3.64
C LEU A 52 12.82 -10.05 2.26
N TRP A 53 13.76 -9.97 1.31
CA TRP A 53 13.42 -9.59 -0.06
C TRP A 53 12.41 -10.57 -0.65
N ASP A 54 12.73 -11.85 -0.60
CA ASP A 54 11.89 -12.89 -1.20
C ASP A 54 10.64 -13.21 -0.36
N LEU A 55 10.73 -13.16 0.97
CA LEU A 55 9.63 -13.50 1.87
C LEU A 55 8.60 -12.37 2.05
N VAL A 56 9.00 -11.11 1.91
CA VAL A 56 8.15 -9.96 2.25
C VAL A 56 8.04 -8.99 1.08
N PHE A 57 9.16 -8.47 0.59
CA PHE A 57 9.13 -7.41 -0.42
C PHE A 57 8.59 -7.93 -1.76
N LEU A 58 9.02 -9.11 -2.20
CA LEU A 58 8.58 -9.68 -3.47
C LEU A 58 7.06 -9.95 -3.48
N PRO A 59 6.44 -10.61 -2.49
CA PRO A 59 4.99 -10.74 -2.41
C PRO A 59 4.25 -9.40 -2.39
N VAL A 60 4.78 -8.40 -1.69
CA VAL A 60 4.18 -7.05 -1.64
C VAL A 60 4.28 -6.34 -2.99
N LEU A 61 5.41 -6.47 -3.68
CA LEU A 61 5.64 -5.86 -4.99
C LEU A 61 4.87 -6.57 -6.11
N THR A 62 4.58 -7.87 -5.98
CA THR A 62 3.78 -8.61 -6.96
C THR A 62 2.27 -8.49 -6.71
N ALA A 63 1.86 -8.09 -5.51
CA ALA A 63 0.46 -7.80 -5.22
C ALA A 63 -0.08 -6.66 -6.10
N PRO A 64 -1.40 -6.64 -6.39
CA PRO A 64 -1.99 -5.56 -7.16
C PRO A 64 -1.81 -4.20 -6.48
N ALA A 65 -1.43 -3.18 -7.25
CA ALA A 65 -1.01 -1.87 -6.74
C ALA A 65 -2.06 -1.17 -5.87
N TRP A 66 -3.35 -1.42 -6.13
CA TRP A 66 -4.46 -0.83 -5.38
C TRP A 66 -4.62 -1.42 -3.97
N VAL A 67 -4.08 -2.61 -3.69
CA VAL A 67 -4.29 -3.33 -2.42
C VAL A 67 -3.72 -2.54 -1.24
N ILE A 68 -2.52 -1.97 -1.38
CA ILE A 68 -1.86 -1.23 -0.30
C ILE A 68 -2.67 0.00 0.14
N PRO A 69 -3.05 0.94 -0.75
CA PRO A 69 -3.88 2.07 -0.34
C PRO A 69 -5.27 1.64 0.13
N PHE A 70 -5.82 0.53 -0.41
CA PHE A 70 -7.10 0.00 0.05
C PHE A 70 -7.04 -0.47 1.50
N VAL A 71 -6.07 -1.33 1.85
CA VAL A 71 -5.90 -1.86 3.21
C VAL A 71 -5.67 -0.72 4.22
N LEU A 72 -4.81 0.26 3.88
CA LEU A 72 -4.56 1.41 4.75
C LEU A 72 -5.79 2.30 4.91
N GLY A 73 -6.52 2.55 3.81
CA GLY A 73 -7.76 3.32 3.82
C GLY A 73 -8.84 2.67 4.69
N ASP A 74 -9.03 1.37 4.54
CA ASP A 74 -10.02 0.59 5.28
C ASP A 74 -9.72 0.57 6.79
N LEU A 75 -8.46 0.26 7.17
CA LEU A 75 -8.04 0.27 8.57
C LEU A 75 -8.26 1.64 9.23
N LEU A 76 -7.90 2.73 8.54
CA LEU A 76 -8.10 4.08 9.06
C LEU A 76 -9.59 4.45 9.16
N LEU A 77 -10.42 3.96 8.24
CA LEU A 77 -11.86 4.16 8.27
C LEU A 77 -12.48 3.46 9.48
N VAL A 78 -12.17 2.18 9.67
CA VAL A 78 -12.64 1.36 10.80
C VAL A 78 -12.24 2.01 12.13
N ILE A 79 -10.97 2.36 12.30
CA ILE A 79 -10.50 3.04 13.52
C ILE A 79 -11.23 4.38 13.73
N GLY A 80 -11.44 5.15 12.66
CA GLY A 80 -12.16 6.41 12.69
C GLY A 80 -13.62 6.26 13.15
N ILE A 81 -14.31 5.23 12.64
CA ILE A 81 -15.70 4.91 13.00
C ILE A 81 -15.79 4.46 14.45
N LEU A 82 -14.92 3.54 14.89
CA LEU A 82 -14.89 3.03 16.26
C LEU A 82 -14.65 4.15 17.27
N ARG A 83 -13.72 5.07 16.98
CA ARG A 83 -13.45 6.25 17.83
C ARG A 83 -14.65 7.20 17.92
N ARG A 84 -15.36 7.43 16.80
CA ARG A 84 -16.58 8.27 16.80
C ARG A 84 -17.71 7.65 17.62
N ARG A 85 -17.91 6.33 17.51
CA ARG A 85 -18.93 5.61 18.30
C ARG A 85 -18.66 5.70 19.79
N ARG A 86 -17.39 5.53 20.22
CA ARG A 86 -17.01 5.63 21.63
C ARG A 86 -17.28 7.02 22.25
N ARG A 87 -17.11 8.10 21.47
CA ARG A 87 -17.41 9.47 21.92
C ARG A 87 -18.90 9.82 22.01
N ARG A 88 -19.79 9.01 21.43
CA ARG A 88 -21.26 9.23 21.51
C ARG A 88 -21.92 8.54 22.70
N HIS A 89 -21.20 7.65 23.39
CA HIS A 89 -21.71 6.84 24.51
C HIS A 89 -21.05 7.19 25.86
N GLY A 90 -20.26 8.26 25.93
CA GLY A 90 -19.73 8.83 27.17
C GLY A 90 -19.99 10.32 27.16
#